data_AF-A0A523C1F5-F1
#
_entry.id   AF-A0A523C1F5-F1
#
_cell.length_a   1.000
_cell.length_b   1.000
_cell.length_c   1.000
_cell.angle_alpha   90.00
_cell.angle_beta   90.00
_cell.angle_gamma   90.00
#
_symmetry.space_group_name_H-M   'P 1'
#
loop_
_entity.id
_entity.type
_entity.pdbx_description
1 polymer ?
#
loop_
_entity_poly.entity_id
_entity_poly.type
_entity_poly.pdbx_seq_one_letter_code
_entity_poly.pdbx_strand_id
1 'polypeptide(L)' 'MVFFVGLQPTMVLIFHREGCAAVAAALGKRHPAQETTLQLTQRNYEQILRQRDRFTALGVDIFKLELQLAG' A
#
# COMPACT_ATOMS: atom_id res chain seq x y z
N MET A 1 -5.67 -1.01 -3.56
CA MET A 1 -5.36 -2.45 -3.65
C MET A 1 -5.90 -3.17 -2.42
N VAL A 2 -6.47 -4.36 -2.60
CA VAL A 2 -7.01 -5.17 -1.50
C VAL A 2 -6.18 -6.44 -1.38
N PHE A 3 -5.78 -6.80 -0.16
CA PHE A 3 -4.99 -8.00 0.14
C PHE A 3 -5.85 -9.03 0.85
N PHE A 4 -5.65 -10.29 0.47
CA PHE A 4 -6.39 -11.42 0.99
C PHE A 4 -5.45 -12.42 1.67
N VAL A 5 -5.90 -12.99 2.78
CA VAL A 5 -5.27 -14.15 3.43
C VAL A 5 -6.36 -15.20 3.59
N GLY A 6 -6.15 -16.40 3.04
CA GLY A 6 -7.18 -17.45 3.07
C GLY A 6 -8.51 -17.03 2.44
N LEU A 7 -8.48 -16.30 1.32
CA LEU A 7 -9.64 -15.73 0.63
C LEU A 7 -10.44 -14.67 1.44
N GLN A 8 -9.93 -14.25 2.60
CA GLN A 8 -10.54 -13.19 3.39
C GLN A 8 -9.79 -11.87 3.20
N PRO A 9 -10.49 -10.75 2.93
CA PRO A 9 -9.84 -9.45 2.79
C PRO A 9 -9.34 -8.99 4.16
N THR A 10 -8.06 -8.65 4.24
CA THR A 10 -7.39 -8.30 5.51
C THR A 10 -6.85 -6.87 5.52
N MET A 11 -6.56 -6.32 4.34
CA MET A 11 -5.94 -5.01 4.19
C MET A 11 -6.41 -4.31 2.94
N VAL A 12 -6.68 -3.01 3.05
CA VAL A 12 -6.80 -2.09 1.92
C VAL A 12 -5.68 -1.05 1.98
N LEU A 13 -4.97 -0.90 0.86
CA LEU A 13 -4.03 0.20 0.63
C LEU A 13 -4.58 1.12 -0.44
N ILE A 14 -4.69 2.42 -0.15
CA ILE A 14 -5.07 3.46 -1.11
C ILE A 14 -3.85 4.33 -1.36
N PHE A 15 -3.50 4.52 -2.63
CA PHE A 15 -2.37 5.36 -3.04
C PHE A 15 -2.93 6.62 -3.70
N HIS A 16 -2.70 7.77 -3.08
CA HIS A 16 -3.08 9.05 -3.65
C HIS A 16 -2.16 9.41 -4.81
N ARG A 17 -2.73 9.95 -5.90
CA ARG A 17 -1.98 10.29 -7.11
C ARG A 17 -0.81 11.24 -6.81
N GLU A 18 -1.06 12.25 -5.97
CA GLU A 18 -0.08 13.27 -5.57
C GLU A 18 1.12 12.69 -4.81
N GLY A 19 0.94 11.55 -4.13
CA GLY A 19 1.98 10.86 -3.38
C GLY A 19 2.69 9.75 -4.17
N CYS A 20 2.22 9.41 -5.38
CA CYS A 20 2.62 8.18 -6.08
C CYS A 20 4.13 8.12 -6.36
N ALA A 21 4.73 9.20 -6.85
CA ALA A 21 6.17 9.23 -7.12
C ALA A 21 7.02 9.18 -5.84
N ALA A 22 6.58 9.84 -4.77
CA ALA A 22 7.27 9.80 -3.49
C ALA A 22 7.21 8.38 -2.87
N VAL A 23 6.07 7.70 -2.99
CA VAL A 23 5.90 6.30 -2.60
C VAL A 23 6.78 5.38 -3.45
N ALA A 24 6.83 5.58 -4.78
CA ALA A 24 7.69 4.80 -5.67
C ALA A 24 9.17 4.95 -5.27
N ALA A 25 9.63 6.17 -5.04
CA ALA A 25 10.99 6.46 -4.59
C ALA A 25 11.29 5.83 -3.21
N ALA A 26 10.37 5.91 -2.25
CA ALA A 26 10.52 5.30 -0.92
C ALA A 26 10.59 3.76 -0.98
N LEU A 27 10.00 3.15 -2.00
CA LEU A 27 10.10 1.73 -2.31
C LEU A 27 11.34 1.36 -3.14
N GLY A 28 12.23 2.32 -3.42
CA GLY A 28 13.44 2.12 -4.22
C GLY A 28 13.16 1.91 -5.70
N LYS A 29 12.00 2.33 -6.20
CA LYS A 29 11.62 2.21 -7.61
C LYS A 29 11.91 3.50 -8.35
N ARG A 30 12.33 3.34 -9.60
CA ARG A 30 12.56 4.45 -10.53
C ARG A 30 12.14 4.01 -11.93
N HIS A 31 11.13 4.66 -12.49
CA HIS A 31 10.66 4.40 -13.84
C HIS A 31 9.95 5.64 -14.42
N PRO A 32 9.85 5.77 -15.76
CA PRO A 32 9.32 6.98 -16.41
C PRO A 32 7.92 7.40 -15.98
N ALA A 33 7.05 6.44 -15.62
CA ALA A 33 5.64 6.67 -15.26
C ALA A 33 5.37 6.64 -13.74
N GLN A 34 6.34 7.00 -12.89
CA GLN A 34 6.23 6.91 -11.42
C GLN A 34 5.16 7.83 -10.81
N GLU A 35 4.72 8.86 -11.53
CA GLU A 35 3.62 9.76 -11.10
C GLU A 35 2.23 9.10 -11.21
N THR A 36 2.10 8.02 -11.98
CA THR A 36 0.79 7.46 -12.36
C THR A 36 0.69 5.95 -12.20
N THR A 37 1.82 5.26 -12.09
CA THR A 37 1.86 3.79 -11.99
C THR A 37 2.74 3.34 -10.84
N LEU A 38 2.34 2.26 -10.17
CA LEU A 38 3.12 1.63 -9.11
C LEU A 38 2.91 0.11 -9.16
N GLN A 39 3.89 -0.62 -9.67
CA GLN A 39 3.85 -2.09 -9.62
C GLN A 39 4.32 -2.56 -8.26
N LEU A 40 3.49 -3.21 -7.47
CA LEU A 40 3.83 -3.68 -6.12
C LEU A 40 4.23 -5.16 -6.10
N THR A 41 5.17 -5.48 -5.22
CA THR A 41 5.57 -6.85 -4.88
C THR A 41 5.20 -7.14 -3.42
N GLN A 42 5.22 -8.42 -3.02
CA GLN A 42 5.04 -8.80 -1.62
C GLN A 42 6.04 -8.09 -0.70
N ARG A 43 7.32 -8.00 -1.10
CA ARG A 43 8.34 -7.27 -0.34
C ARG A 43 7.97 -5.80 -0.13
N ASN A 44 7.40 -5.14 -1.14
CA ASN A 44 6.95 -3.76 -1.00
C ASN A 44 5.77 -3.64 -0.03
N TYR A 45 4.82 -4.56 -0.10
CA TYR A 45 3.70 -4.61 0.84
C TYR A 45 4.21 -4.75 2.29
N GLU A 46 5.10 -5.71 2.55
CA GLU A 46 5.69 -5.89 3.88
C GLU A 46 6.50 -4.67 4.34
N GLN A 47 7.21 -4.00 3.42
CA GLN A 47 7.92 -2.76 3.73
C GLN A 47 6.95 -1.63 4.13
N ILE A 48 5.84 -1.47 3.40
CA ILE A 48 4.80 -0.49 3.71
C ILE A 48 4.24 -0.74 5.11
N LEU A 49 3.94 -2.00 5.45
CA LEU A 49 3.44 -2.34 6.78
C LEU A 49 4.47 -2.09 7.90
N ARG A 50 5.73 -2.46 7.67
CA ARG A 50 6.81 -2.22 8.65
C ARG A 50 7.11 -0.73 8.87
N GLN A 51 6.87 0.10 7.86
CA GLN A 51 7.15 1.55 7.89
C GLN A 51 5.85 2.36 7.74
N ARG A 52 4.77 1.92 8.42
CA ARG A 52 3.42 2.45 8.24
C ARG A 52 3.36 3.97 8.25
N ASP A 53 3.86 4.59 9.31
CA ASP A 53 3.78 6.04 9.52
C ASP A 53 4.46 6.83 8.39
N ARG A 54 5.61 6.32 7.93
CA ARG A 54 6.32 6.90 6.79
C ARG A 54 5.47 6.87 5.53
N PHE A 55 4.84 5.74 5.22
CA PHE A 55 4.03 5.63 4.00
C PHE A 55 2.71 6.38 4.10
N THR A 56 2.12 6.49 5.29
CA THR A 56 0.96 7.35 5.51
C THR A 56 1.30 8.83 5.29
N ALA A 57 2.46 9.30 5.78
CA ALA A 57 2.93 10.66 5.50
C ALA A 57 3.21 10.93 4.01
N LEU A 58 3.45 9.88 3.21
CA LEU A 58 3.65 9.97 1.76
C LEU A 58 2.36 9.82 0.94
N GLY A 59 1.19 9.75 1.59
CA GLY A 59 -0.11 9.66 0.90
C GLY A 59 -0.58 8.23 0.64
N VAL A 60 -0.26 7.28 1.53
CA VAL A 60 -0.85 5.93 1.53
C VAL A 60 -1.82 5.77 2.70
N ASP A 61 -3.10 5.56 2.40
CA ASP A 61 -4.07 5.17 3.42
C ASP A 61 -4.00 3.65 3.63
N ILE A 62 -3.93 3.23 4.89
CA ILE A 62 -3.68 1.85 5.30
C ILE A 62 -4.79 1.42 6.25
N PHE A 63 -5.75 0.64 5.74
CA PHE A 63 -6.89 0.13 6.51
C PHE A 63 -6.77 -1.36 6.78
N LYS A 64 -6.58 -1.72 8.05
CA LYS A 64 -6.74 -3.10 8.49
C LYS A 64 -8.21 -3.42 8.56
N LEU A 65 -8.61 -4.47 7.84
CA LEU A 65 -9.97 -4.96 7.88
C LEU A 65 -10.05 -5.96 9.03
N GLU A 66 -10.86 -5.62 10.04
CA GLU A 66 -11.23 -6.55 11.09
C GLU A 66 -12.51 -7.26 10.66
N LEU A 67 -12.52 -8.59 10.75
CA LEU A 67 -13.72 -9.38 10.54
C LEU A 67 -14.71 -9.05 11.65
N GLN A 68 -15.83 -8.41 11.29
CA GLN A 68 -17.05 -8.63 12.04
C GLN A 68 -17.54 -10.02 11.61
N LEU A 69 -17.36 -11.01 12.47
CA LEU A 69 -18.09 -12.26 12.35
C LEU A 69 -19.57 -11.89 12.42
N ALA A 70 -20.29 -12.02 11.30
CA ALA A 70 -21.74 -12.00 11.33
C ALA A 70 -22.17 -13.20 12.18
N GLY A 71 -22.64 -12.91 13.40
CA GLY A 71 -23.21 -13.89 14.32
C GLY A 71 -24.55 -14.40 13.84
#